data_AF-A0A4Q6IAX1-F1
#
_entry.id   AF-A0A4Q6IAX1-F1
#
_cell.length_a   1.000
_cell.length_b   1.000
_cell.length_c   1.000
_cell.angle_alpha   90.00
_cell.angle_beta   90.00
_cell.angle_gamma   90.00
#
_symmetry.space_group_name_H-M   'P 1'
#
loop_
_entity.id
_entity.type
_entity.pdbx_description
1 polymer ?
#
loop_
_entity_poly.entity_id
_entity_poly.type
_entity_poly.pdbx_seq_one_letter_code
_entity_poly.pdbx_strand_id
1 'polypeptide(L)'
;MVEIIQKDGTWVFDGDALRLTPGRDKNVGLLRKALGELVVPLGALAGISFEHGRKTGRLRLRLRDGADPLLHATGGRLTEPHDPYQLIVDSDRYGVAEYVVDEVRNALLLDQVPSDPVSQYLLPGPAVPLSAAAGDGTASFDGEQVRLEWNWKTEDAKSAAGTRVLAVTDIAAVEWHPAAGLENGYLRFTVKNAPTNAPPKYDPNSVELWGFKKDPLMALVAAAVQARLPHPAAAAADAPAPDAAPPAQAAPATEDDHDALLRRLRELGELHRSGVLTDEEFALAKQAVLKRMQ
;
A
#
# COMPACT_ATOMS: atom_id res chain seq x y z
N MET A 1 -0.06 29.30 -8.77
CA MET A 1 -0.15 28.04 -9.55
C MET A 1 1.24 27.68 -10.04
N VAL A 2 1.68 26.46 -9.74
CA VAL A 2 2.99 25.91 -10.16
C VAL A 2 2.77 24.54 -10.82
N GLU A 3 3.58 24.22 -11.82
CA GLU A 3 3.48 22.97 -12.58
C GLU A 3 4.87 22.38 -12.82
N ILE A 4 4.96 21.04 -12.77
CA ILE A 4 6.12 20.28 -13.23
C ILE A 4 5.67 19.17 -14.17
N ILE A 5 6.29 19.11 -15.35
CA ILE A 5 6.01 18.11 -16.39
C ILE A 5 7.22 17.20 -16.54
N GLN A 6 7.00 15.90 -16.43
CA GLN A 6 8.00 14.84 -16.62
C GLN A 6 7.45 13.76 -17.55
N LYS A 7 8.33 12.88 -18.04
CA LYS A 7 7.89 11.68 -18.80
C LYS A 7 7.01 10.76 -17.95
N ASP A 8 7.29 10.73 -16.66
CA ASP A 8 6.62 9.89 -15.69
C ASP A 8 5.24 10.44 -15.25
N GLY A 9 5.02 11.75 -15.39
CA GLY A 9 3.76 12.40 -15.04
C GLY A 9 3.86 13.92 -14.97
N THR A 10 2.71 14.55 -14.77
CA THR A 10 2.57 15.99 -14.59
C THR A 10 1.93 16.27 -13.24
N TRP A 11 2.53 17.16 -12.44
CA TRP A 11 1.96 17.64 -11.19
C TRP A 11 1.63 19.13 -11.32
N VAL A 12 0.41 19.52 -10.97
CA VAL A 12 -0.07 20.91 -11.00
C VAL A 12 -0.62 21.28 -9.63
N PHE A 13 -0.09 22.32 -9.02
CA PHE A 13 -0.61 22.89 -7.78
C PHE A 13 -1.28 24.24 -8.08
N ASP A 14 -2.56 24.36 -7.75
CA ASP A 14 -3.34 25.58 -7.98
C ASP A 14 -3.43 26.51 -6.75
N GLY A 15 -3.07 26.01 -5.57
CA GLY A 15 -3.19 26.70 -4.28
C GLY A 15 -4.01 25.90 -3.28
N ASP A 16 -5.05 25.21 -3.76
CA ASP A 16 -6.00 24.46 -2.93
C ASP A 16 -5.84 22.95 -3.07
N ALA A 17 -5.33 22.49 -4.21
CA ALA A 17 -5.13 21.08 -4.50
C ALA A 17 -3.90 20.83 -5.39
N LEU A 18 -3.31 19.64 -5.22
CA LEU A 18 -2.26 19.11 -6.08
C LEU A 18 -2.86 18.03 -6.99
N ARG A 19 -2.86 18.30 -8.29
CA ARG A 19 -3.32 17.37 -9.33
C ARG A 19 -2.14 16.55 -9.85
N LEU A 20 -2.23 15.23 -9.72
CA LEU A 20 -1.23 14.26 -10.17
C LEU A 20 -1.78 13.54 -11.41
N THR A 21 -1.22 13.83 -12.58
CA THR A 21 -1.60 13.17 -13.82
C THR A 21 -0.51 12.18 -14.23
N PRO A 22 -0.81 10.87 -14.36
CA PRO A 22 0.19 9.88 -14.76
C PRO A 22 0.66 10.12 -16.19
N GLY A 23 1.95 9.91 -16.43
CA GLY A 23 2.55 10.05 -17.76
C GLY A 23 2.04 8.98 -18.73
N ARG A 24 2.24 9.22 -20.03
CA ARG A 24 1.84 8.30 -21.10
C ARG A 24 2.96 7.35 -21.54
N ASP A 25 4.16 7.50 -20.99
CA ASP A 25 5.32 6.68 -21.36
C ASP A 25 5.10 5.20 -21.01
N LYS A 26 5.75 4.29 -21.74
CA LYS A 26 5.65 2.85 -21.52
C LYS A 26 6.14 2.41 -20.13
N ASN A 27 7.05 3.18 -19.52
CA ASN A 27 7.63 2.91 -18.22
C ASN A 27 6.71 3.31 -17.05
N VAL A 28 5.69 4.13 -17.29
CA VAL A 28 4.70 4.46 -16.27
C VAL A 28 3.91 3.21 -15.90
N GLY A 29 3.86 2.92 -14.60
CA GLY A 29 3.27 1.71 -14.04
C GLY A 29 1.80 1.54 -14.42
N LEU A 30 1.40 0.28 -14.65
CA LEU A 30 0.04 -0.05 -15.08
C LEU A 30 -1.02 0.42 -14.07
N LEU A 31 -0.73 0.31 -12.77
CA LEU A 31 -1.61 0.83 -11.71
C LEU A 31 -1.85 2.32 -11.84
N ARG A 32 -0.80 3.15 -11.98
CA ARG A 32 -0.95 4.60 -12.11
C ARG A 32 -1.77 4.98 -13.34
N LYS A 33 -1.56 4.29 -14.46
CA LYS A 33 -2.38 4.47 -15.67
C LYS A 33 -3.86 4.13 -15.45
N ALA A 34 -4.14 3.06 -14.72
CA ALA A 34 -5.49 2.62 -14.42
C ALA A 34 -6.18 3.52 -13.38
N LEU A 35 -5.43 4.02 -12.39
CA LEU A 35 -5.89 5.00 -11.41
C LEU A 35 -6.25 6.32 -12.09
N GLY A 36 -5.47 6.73 -13.09
CA GLY A 36 -5.68 7.96 -13.82
C GLY A 36 -5.25 9.18 -13.00
N GLU A 37 -5.89 10.31 -13.26
CA GLU A 37 -5.61 11.56 -12.57
C GLU A 37 -6.11 11.53 -11.13
N LEU A 38 -5.27 12.02 -10.20
CA LEU A 38 -5.60 12.15 -8.80
C LEU A 38 -5.59 13.63 -8.39
N VAL A 39 -6.67 14.11 -7.77
CA VAL A 39 -6.71 15.45 -7.16
C VAL A 39 -6.55 15.29 -5.66
N VAL A 40 -5.44 15.79 -5.14
CA VAL A 40 -5.11 15.72 -3.72
C VAL A 40 -5.38 17.08 -3.07
N PRO A 41 -6.43 17.23 -2.25
CA PRO A 41 -6.72 18.50 -1.60
C PRO A 41 -5.60 18.84 -0.61
N LEU A 42 -5.30 20.13 -0.44
CA LEU A 42 -4.26 20.61 0.47
C LEU A 42 -4.45 20.06 1.89
N GLY A 43 -5.71 19.99 2.36
CA GLY A 43 -6.08 19.45 3.67
C GLY A 43 -5.75 17.96 3.89
N ALA A 44 -5.46 17.20 2.83
CA ALA A 44 -5.02 15.80 2.91
C ALA A 44 -3.49 15.64 2.93
N LEU A 45 -2.74 16.71 2.64
CA LEU A 45 -1.29 16.68 2.61
C LEU A 45 -0.72 16.84 4.01
N ALA A 46 0.22 15.97 4.37
CA ALA A 46 1.08 16.13 5.54
C ALA A 46 2.46 16.69 5.16
N GLY A 47 2.81 16.69 3.87
CA GLY A 47 4.00 17.36 3.37
C GLY A 47 4.44 16.89 1.99
N ILE A 48 5.48 17.53 1.50
CA ILE A 48 6.15 17.22 0.24
C ILE A 48 7.67 17.38 0.41
N SER A 49 8.44 16.56 -0.29
CA SER A 49 9.90 16.65 -0.33
C SER A 49 10.44 16.41 -1.73
N PHE A 50 11.63 16.96 -1.98
CA PHE A 50 12.42 16.68 -3.18
C PHE A 50 13.77 16.08 -2.78
N GLU A 51 14.08 14.92 -3.33
CA GLU A 51 15.34 14.22 -3.13
C GLU A 51 16.19 14.35 -4.39
N HIS A 52 17.37 14.96 -4.25
CA HIS A 52 18.34 15.06 -5.32
C HIS A 52 19.02 13.71 -5.57
N GLY A 53 19.12 13.31 -6.84
CA GLY A 53 19.98 12.22 -7.25
C GLY A 53 20.99 12.63 -8.32
N ARG A 54 21.91 11.72 -8.65
CA ARG A 54 23.02 11.99 -9.58
C ARG A 54 22.58 12.22 -11.02
N LYS A 55 21.48 11.60 -11.45
CA LYS A 55 20.94 11.68 -12.82
C LYS A 55 19.46 12.08 -12.84
N THR A 56 18.71 11.56 -11.89
CA THR A 56 17.30 11.86 -11.67
C THR A 56 17.10 12.08 -10.17
N GLY A 57 16.16 12.96 -9.85
CA GLY A 57 15.68 13.24 -8.52
C GLY A 57 14.28 12.70 -8.35
N ARG A 58 13.70 12.91 -7.16
CA ARG A 58 12.38 12.37 -6.83
C ARG A 58 11.59 13.35 -5.98
N LEU A 59 10.43 13.75 -6.47
CA LEU A 59 9.40 14.38 -5.65
C LEU A 59 8.60 13.30 -4.94
N ARG A 60 8.35 13.49 -3.64
CA ARG A 60 7.53 12.59 -2.82
C ARG A 60 6.47 13.39 -2.09
N LEU A 61 5.23 12.93 -2.21
CA LEU A 61 4.09 13.46 -1.47
C LEU A 61 3.82 12.58 -0.26
N ARG A 62 3.55 13.19 0.90
CA ARG A 62 3.11 12.49 2.10
C ARG A 62 1.71 12.95 2.45
N LEU A 63 0.77 12.01 2.49
CA LEU A 63 -0.58 12.28 2.94
C LEU A 63 -0.69 12.14 4.46
N ARG A 64 -1.71 12.77 5.03
CA ARG A 64 -2.11 12.56 6.42
C ARG A 64 -2.55 11.12 6.62
N ASP A 65 -2.26 10.57 7.79
CA ASP A 65 -2.66 9.21 8.12
C ASP A 65 -4.19 9.07 8.10
N GLY A 66 -4.70 8.01 7.46
CA GLY A 66 -6.12 7.80 7.20
C GLY A 66 -6.74 8.61 6.05
N ALA A 67 -6.00 9.51 5.39
CA ALA A 67 -6.62 10.39 4.38
C ALA A 67 -6.96 9.69 3.06
N ASP A 68 -6.26 8.61 2.69
CA ASP A 68 -6.37 7.95 1.40
C ASP A 68 -6.67 6.44 1.54
N PRO A 69 -7.77 5.94 0.94
CA PRO A 69 -8.08 4.52 0.94
C PRO A 69 -7.04 3.67 0.20
N LEU A 70 -6.31 4.20 -0.79
CA LEU A 70 -5.27 3.44 -1.50
C LEU A 70 -4.03 3.20 -0.62
N LEU A 71 -3.51 4.24 0.03
CA LEU A 71 -2.45 4.09 1.03
C LEU A 71 -2.88 3.16 2.16
N HIS A 72 -4.13 3.27 2.62
CA HIS A 72 -4.64 2.40 3.68
C HIS A 72 -4.68 0.93 3.25
N ALA A 73 -5.31 0.63 2.12
CA ALA A 73 -5.45 -0.75 1.62
C ALA A 73 -4.10 -1.40 1.28
N THR A 74 -3.10 -0.61 0.90
CA THR A 74 -1.77 -1.12 0.53
C THR A 74 -0.79 -1.15 1.71
N GLY A 75 -1.04 -0.40 2.78
CA GLY A 75 -0.12 -0.24 3.90
C GLY A 75 1.25 0.29 3.47
N GLY A 76 1.31 1.15 2.45
CA GLY A 76 2.56 1.68 1.90
C GLY A 76 3.43 0.68 1.12
N ARG A 77 2.94 -0.54 0.86
CA ARG A 77 3.68 -1.58 0.12
C ARG A 77 3.68 -1.38 -1.40
N LEU A 78 2.98 -0.36 -1.90
CA LEU A 78 2.95 -0.02 -3.32
C LEU A 78 4.18 0.82 -3.66
N THR A 79 5.17 0.20 -4.30
CA THR A 79 6.45 0.84 -4.66
C THR A 79 6.51 1.21 -6.15
N GLU A 80 7.58 1.89 -6.56
CA GLU A 80 7.88 2.15 -7.97
C GLU A 80 7.82 0.87 -8.82
N PRO A 81 7.23 0.91 -10.04
CA PRO A 81 6.72 2.07 -10.76
C PRO A 81 5.24 2.40 -10.46
N HIS A 82 4.68 1.85 -9.39
CA HIS A 82 3.24 1.86 -9.11
C HIS A 82 2.80 2.94 -8.12
N ASP A 83 3.71 3.53 -7.36
CA ASP A 83 3.38 4.58 -6.38
C ASP A 83 2.90 5.88 -7.07
N PRO A 84 1.63 6.29 -6.91
CA PRO A 84 1.11 7.52 -7.53
C PRO A 84 1.62 8.80 -6.85
N TYR A 85 2.18 8.70 -5.64
CA TYR A 85 2.62 9.83 -4.81
C TYR A 85 4.11 10.16 -4.98
N GLN A 86 4.73 9.60 -6.02
CA GLN A 86 6.11 9.88 -6.41
C GLN A 86 6.15 10.38 -7.86
N LEU A 87 7.10 11.26 -8.14
CA LEU A 87 7.43 11.71 -9.49
C LEU A 87 8.94 11.70 -9.68
N ILE A 88 9.40 10.98 -10.70
CA ILE A 88 10.80 11.01 -11.12
C ILE A 88 11.05 12.33 -11.86
N VAL A 89 12.09 13.05 -11.43
CA VAL A 89 12.44 14.38 -11.96
C VAL A 89 13.77 14.31 -12.68
N ASP A 90 13.82 14.73 -13.94
CA ASP A 90 15.06 14.89 -14.70
C ASP A 90 15.91 16.06 -14.14
N SER A 91 17.25 15.96 -14.21
CA SER A 91 18.17 16.91 -13.56
C SER A 91 18.02 18.37 -14.00
N ASP A 92 17.57 18.61 -15.23
CA ASP A 92 17.27 19.94 -15.77
C ASP A 92 16.00 20.57 -15.19
N ARG A 93 15.21 19.80 -14.43
CA ARG A 93 13.96 20.23 -13.79
C ARG A 93 14.03 20.30 -12.26
N TYR A 94 15.21 20.13 -11.66
CA TYR A 94 15.39 20.19 -10.20
C TYR A 94 14.92 21.52 -9.61
N GLY A 95 15.29 22.65 -10.20
CA GLY A 95 14.82 23.96 -9.71
C GLY A 95 13.29 24.13 -9.77
N VAL A 96 12.62 23.51 -10.75
CA VAL A 96 11.15 23.50 -10.81
C VAL A 96 10.58 22.61 -9.70
N ALA A 97 11.20 21.47 -9.42
CA ALA A 97 10.78 20.57 -8.34
C ALA A 97 10.95 21.21 -6.96
N GLU A 98 12.07 21.89 -6.71
CA GLU A 98 12.29 22.68 -5.49
C GLU A 98 11.23 23.77 -5.35
N TYR A 99 10.95 24.50 -6.43
CA TYR A 99 9.90 25.53 -6.40
C TYR A 99 8.51 24.95 -6.12
N VAL A 100 8.15 23.79 -6.69
CA VAL A 100 6.90 23.08 -6.35
C VAL A 100 6.84 22.74 -4.86
N VAL A 101 7.95 22.24 -4.29
CA VAL A 101 8.03 21.92 -2.86
C VAL A 101 7.80 23.16 -2.00
N ASP A 102 8.46 24.27 -2.33
CA ASP A 102 8.36 25.51 -1.58
C ASP A 102 6.94 26.09 -1.64
N GLU A 103 6.31 26.13 -2.81
CA GLU A 103 4.93 26.62 -2.98
C GLU A 103 3.92 25.81 -2.15
N VAL A 104 4.00 24.48 -2.20
CA VAL A 104 3.10 23.61 -1.44
C VAL A 104 3.34 23.75 0.06
N ARG A 105 4.61 23.82 0.51
CA ARG A 105 4.93 24.03 1.93
C ARG A 105 4.45 25.39 2.44
N ASN A 106 4.60 26.44 1.64
CA ASN A 106 4.08 27.76 1.97
C ASN A 106 2.56 27.75 2.09
N ALA A 107 1.84 27.08 1.17
CA ALA A 107 0.40 26.95 1.27
C ALA A 107 -0.04 26.20 2.54
N LEU A 108 0.61 25.08 2.87
CA LEU A 108 0.34 24.34 4.12
C LEU A 108 0.52 25.21 5.37
N LEU A 109 1.55 26.06 5.38
CA LEU A 109 1.82 26.98 6.48
C LEU A 109 0.77 28.11 6.57
N LEU A 110 0.45 28.74 5.45
CA LEU A 110 -0.49 29.86 5.40
C LEU A 110 -1.90 29.44 5.80
N ASP A 111 -2.34 28.27 5.32
CA ASP A 111 -3.67 27.72 5.59
C ASP A 111 -3.72 26.95 6.92
N GLN A 112 -2.58 26.85 7.62
CA GLN A 112 -2.46 26.16 8.92
C GLN A 112 -3.00 24.73 8.88
N VAL A 113 -2.67 24.01 7.80
CA VAL A 113 -3.17 22.64 7.60
C VAL A 113 -2.60 21.71 8.67
N PRO A 114 -3.44 21.02 9.45
CA PRO A 114 -2.97 20.10 10.48
C PRO A 114 -2.22 18.90 9.89
N SER A 115 -1.21 18.40 10.61
CA SER A 115 -0.51 17.15 10.25
C SER A 115 -1.09 15.91 10.90
N ASP A 116 -2.05 16.06 11.81
CA ASP A 116 -2.63 14.97 12.60
C ASP A 116 -3.40 13.97 11.70
N PRO A 117 -3.52 12.70 12.15
CA PRO A 117 -4.36 11.70 11.49
C PRO A 117 -5.82 12.19 11.31
N VAL A 118 -6.51 11.63 10.32
CA VAL A 118 -7.93 11.90 10.07
C VAL A 118 -8.79 10.68 10.37
N SER A 119 -10.04 10.93 10.74
CA SER A 119 -11.06 9.90 11.01
C SER A 119 -11.96 9.62 9.81
N GLN A 120 -11.72 10.28 8.67
CA GLN A 120 -12.44 10.08 7.42
C GLN A 120 -11.48 10.22 6.24
N TYR A 121 -11.73 9.47 5.16
CA TYR A 121 -10.99 9.64 3.91
C TYR A 121 -11.22 11.04 3.34
N LEU A 122 -10.13 11.70 2.97
CA LEU A 122 -10.14 13.01 2.30
C LEU A 122 -9.94 12.88 0.79
N LEU A 123 -9.44 11.74 0.32
CA LEU A 123 -9.37 11.39 -1.10
C LEU A 123 -10.52 10.44 -1.45
N PRO A 124 -11.07 10.54 -2.68
CA PRO A 124 -12.00 9.54 -3.17
C PRO A 124 -11.28 8.19 -3.36
N GLY A 125 -12.01 7.10 -3.16
CA GLY A 125 -11.53 5.78 -3.62
C GLY A 125 -11.49 5.70 -5.15
N PRO A 126 -10.81 4.68 -5.72
CA PRO A 126 -10.82 4.44 -7.16
C PRO A 126 -12.24 4.36 -7.73
N ALA A 127 -12.40 4.84 -8.97
CA ALA A 127 -13.68 4.84 -9.67
C ALA A 127 -14.23 3.42 -9.85
N VAL A 128 -15.54 3.26 -9.65
CA VAL A 128 -16.28 2.00 -9.85
C VAL A 128 -17.27 2.17 -11.02
N PRO A 129 -17.60 1.10 -11.75
CA PRO A 129 -17.12 -0.26 -11.60
C PRO A 129 -15.67 -0.44 -12.06
N LEU A 130 -14.94 -1.38 -11.43
CA LEU A 130 -13.60 -1.78 -11.86
C LEU A 130 -13.41 -3.30 -11.79
N SER A 131 -12.45 -3.80 -12.56
CA SER A 131 -12.08 -5.21 -12.59
C SER A 131 -10.59 -5.38 -12.84
N ALA A 132 -9.98 -6.33 -12.13
CA ALA A 132 -8.57 -6.70 -12.28
C ALA A 132 -8.45 -8.22 -12.36
N ALA A 133 -7.69 -8.70 -13.33
CA ALA A 133 -7.34 -10.12 -13.50
C ALA A 133 -5.85 -10.33 -13.20
N ALA A 134 -5.55 -11.13 -12.19
CA ALA A 134 -4.20 -11.40 -11.71
C ALA A 134 -4.11 -12.77 -11.03
N GLY A 135 -2.93 -13.38 -11.06
CA GLY A 135 -2.67 -14.71 -10.52
C GLY A 135 -3.74 -15.76 -10.88
N ASP A 136 -4.48 -16.23 -9.87
CA ASP A 136 -5.47 -17.30 -10.02
C ASP A 136 -6.90 -16.81 -10.31
N GLY A 137 -7.16 -15.48 -10.36
CA GLY A 137 -8.54 -15.01 -10.47
C GLY A 137 -8.73 -13.62 -11.06
N THR A 138 -10.00 -13.27 -11.20
CA THR A 138 -10.46 -11.92 -11.53
C THR A 138 -11.30 -11.41 -10.36
N ALA A 139 -10.96 -10.24 -9.85
CA ALA A 139 -11.76 -9.52 -8.86
C ALA A 139 -12.41 -8.32 -9.54
N SER A 140 -13.73 -8.21 -9.39
CA SER A 140 -14.52 -7.09 -9.88
C SER A 140 -15.33 -6.49 -8.76
N PHE A 141 -15.53 -5.17 -8.82
CA PHE A 141 -16.29 -4.44 -7.81
C PHE A 141 -17.11 -3.34 -8.50
N ASP A 142 -18.41 -3.34 -8.26
CA ASP A 142 -19.37 -2.38 -8.86
C ASP A 142 -19.73 -1.22 -7.92
N GLY A 143 -19.28 -1.26 -6.66
CA GLY A 143 -19.65 -0.29 -5.62
C GLY A 143 -20.51 -0.89 -4.52
N GLU A 144 -21.15 -2.04 -4.77
CA GLU A 144 -22.03 -2.73 -3.83
C GLU A 144 -21.57 -4.17 -3.56
N GLN A 145 -21.03 -4.85 -4.58
CA GLN A 145 -20.66 -6.26 -4.51
C GLN A 145 -19.29 -6.53 -5.13
N VAL A 146 -18.50 -7.34 -4.44
CA VAL A 146 -17.27 -7.91 -4.97
C VAL A 146 -17.60 -9.25 -5.62
N ARG A 147 -17.18 -9.45 -6.86
CA ARG A 147 -17.29 -10.71 -7.59
C ARG A 147 -15.91 -11.27 -7.90
N LEU A 148 -15.65 -12.49 -7.44
CA LEU A 148 -14.41 -13.24 -7.67
C LEU A 148 -14.67 -14.40 -8.62
N GLU A 149 -13.94 -14.43 -9.72
CA GLU A 149 -14.00 -15.45 -10.75
C GLU A 149 -12.66 -16.17 -10.88
N TRP A 150 -12.72 -17.50 -10.92
CA TRP A 150 -11.54 -18.36 -10.94
C TRP A 150 -11.12 -18.70 -12.36
N ASN A 151 -9.81 -18.79 -12.57
CA ASN A 151 -9.26 -19.27 -13.84
C ASN A 151 -8.78 -20.73 -13.71
N TRP A 152 -8.28 -21.30 -14.80
CA TRP A 152 -7.87 -22.70 -14.85
C TRP A 152 -6.69 -23.07 -13.93
N LYS A 153 -5.99 -22.08 -13.36
CA LYS A 153 -4.86 -22.27 -12.43
C LYS A 153 -5.28 -22.22 -10.96
N THR A 154 -6.55 -21.96 -10.68
CA THR A 154 -7.10 -21.92 -9.33
C THR A 154 -7.05 -23.29 -8.67
N GLU A 155 -6.77 -23.30 -7.36
CA GLU A 155 -6.82 -24.50 -6.52
C GLU A 155 -8.24 -25.08 -6.42
N ASP A 156 -8.33 -26.41 -6.33
CA ASP A 156 -9.62 -27.14 -6.32
C ASP A 156 -10.55 -26.69 -5.18
N ALA A 157 -10.00 -26.31 -4.04
CA ALA A 157 -10.77 -25.81 -2.90
C ALA A 157 -11.57 -24.54 -3.24
N LYS A 158 -11.00 -23.65 -4.07
CA LYS A 158 -11.67 -22.43 -4.51
C LYS A 158 -12.60 -22.70 -5.68
N SER A 159 -12.17 -23.52 -6.65
CA SER A 159 -12.98 -23.85 -7.83
C SER A 159 -14.26 -24.59 -7.44
N ALA A 160 -14.21 -25.47 -6.43
CA ALA A 160 -15.37 -26.16 -5.87
C ALA A 160 -16.38 -25.20 -5.20
N ALA A 161 -15.91 -24.06 -4.66
CA ALA A 161 -16.78 -23.02 -4.11
C ALA A 161 -17.46 -22.16 -5.20
N GLY A 162 -17.04 -22.30 -6.46
CA GLY A 162 -17.54 -21.54 -7.61
C GLY A 162 -17.21 -20.05 -7.54
N THR A 163 -17.80 -19.28 -8.46
CA THR A 163 -17.76 -17.81 -8.44
C THR A 163 -18.27 -17.30 -7.10
N ARG A 164 -17.53 -16.38 -6.48
CA ARG A 164 -17.93 -15.77 -5.22
C ARG A 164 -18.52 -14.40 -5.48
N VAL A 165 -19.60 -14.09 -4.78
CA VAL A 165 -20.23 -12.77 -4.77
C VAL A 165 -20.37 -12.37 -3.31
N LEU A 166 -19.75 -11.26 -2.93
CA LEU A 166 -19.69 -10.75 -1.56
C LEU A 166 -20.31 -9.35 -1.55
N ALA A 167 -21.41 -9.16 -0.83
CA ALA A 167 -21.94 -7.82 -0.61
C ALA A 167 -20.97 -7.02 0.26
N VAL A 168 -20.73 -5.75 -0.06
CA VAL A 168 -19.83 -4.88 0.71
C VAL A 168 -20.26 -4.76 2.18
N THR A 169 -21.56 -4.88 2.45
CA THR A 169 -22.13 -4.90 3.80
C THR A 169 -21.70 -6.11 4.62
N ASP A 170 -21.33 -7.21 3.97
CA ASP A 170 -20.90 -8.45 4.61
C ASP A 170 -19.37 -8.53 4.76
N ILE A 171 -18.64 -7.61 4.11
CA ILE A 171 -17.18 -7.51 4.22
C ILE A 171 -16.83 -6.77 5.52
N ALA A 172 -15.97 -7.38 6.31
CA ALA A 172 -15.40 -6.81 7.53
C ALA A 172 -14.08 -6.08 7.25
N ALA A 173 -13.24 -6.66 6.38
CA ALA A 173 -11.95 -6.09 6.02
C ALA A 173 -11.55 -6.55 4.62
N VAL A 174 -10.68 -5.75 3.98
CA VAL A 174 -9.99 -6.10 2.74
C VAL A 174 -8.49 -5.96 2.96
N GLU A 175 -7.75 -6.98 2.55
CA GLU A 175 -6.30 -7.03 2.70
C GLU A 175 -5.65 -7.24 1.33
N TRP A 176 -4.66 -6.40 1.02
CA TRP A 176 -3.82 -6.59 -0.14
C TRP A 176 -2.37 -6.73 0.28
N HIS A 177 -1.71 -7.75 -0.27
CA HIS A 177 -0.29 -7.99 -0.09
C HIS A 177 0.36 -8.21 -1.45
N PRO A 178 1.42 -7.47 -1.83
CA PRO A 178 2.13 -7.76 -3.06
C PRO A 178 2.88 -9.10 -2.94
N ALA A 179 3.09 -9.75 -4.08
CA ALA A 179 4.09 -10.81 -4.16
C ALA A 179 5.49 -10.19 -4.07
N ALA A 180 6.38 -10.84 -3.32
CA ALA A 180 7.74 -10.34 -3.09
C ALA A 180 8.73 -11.50 -2.97
N GLY A 181 9.80 -11.46 -3.77
CA GLY A 181 10.80 -12.53 -3.79
C GLY A 181 10.19 -13.87 -4.22
N LEU A 182 10.15 -14.83 -3.28
CA LEU A 182 9.56 -16.16 -3.48
C LEU A 182 8.15 -16.28 -2.86
N GLU A 183 7.67 -15.24 -2.19
CA GLU A 183 6.37 -15.24 -1.53
C GLU A 183 5.29 -14.73 -2.48
N ASN A 184 4.21 -15.50 -2.58
CA ASN A 184 3.01 -15.09 -3.29
C ASN A 184 2.30 -13.98 -2.51
N GLY A 185 1.72 -13.04 -3.26
CA GLY A 185 0.84 -12.02 -2.72
C GLY A 185 -0.61 -12.50 -2.70
N TYR A 186 -1.51 -11.62 -2.26
CA TYR A 186 -2.94 -11.89 -2.31
C TYR A 186 -3.78 -10.61 -2.26
N LEU A 187 -5.01 -10.73 -2.75
CA LEU A 187 -6.13 -9.87 -2.40
C LEU A 187 -7.14 -10.72 -1.63
N ARG A 188 -7.47 -10.35 -0.40
CA ARG A 188 -8.30 -11.17 0.49
C ARG A 188 -9.42 -10.34 1.12
N PHE A 189 -10.60 -10.96 1.23
CA PHE A 189 -11.77 -10.36 1.86
C PHE A 189 -12.16 -11.16 3.10
N THR A 190 -12.20 -10.49 4.25
CA THR A 190 -12.72 -11.06 5.49
C THR A 190 -14.22 -10.84 5.55
N VAL A 191 -15.01 -11.91 5.64
CA VAL A 191 -16.48 -11.86 5.66
C VAL A 191 -16.98 -12.02 7.10
N LYS A 192 -17.84 -11.11 7.58
CA LYS A 192 -18.25 -10.97 9.00
C LYS A 192 -18.70 -12.28 9.66
N ASN A 193 -19.52 -13.07 8.96
CA ASN A 193 -20.13 -14.28 9.51
C ASN A 193 -19.52 -15.58 8.94
N ALA A 194 -18.42 -15.48 8.22
CA ALA A 194 -17.72 -16.63 7.64
C ALA A 194 -16.20 -16.38 7.56
N PRO A 195 -15.53 -16.04 8.69
CA PRO A 195 -14.09 -15.92 8.71
C PRO A 195 -13.45 -17.28 8.44
N THR A 196 -12.33 -17.27 7.74
CA THR A 196 -11.57 -18.48 7.41
C THR A 196 -10.12 -18.32 7.83
N ASN A 197 -9.55 -19.39 8.38
CA ASN A 197 -8.14 -19.46 8.71
C ASN A 197 -7.33 -20.19 7.62
N ALA A 198 -7.97 -20.54 6.50
CA ALA A 198 -7.27 -21.11 5.36
C ALA A 198 -6.21 -20.12 4.84
N PRO A 199 -5.02 -20.60 4.45
CA PRO A 199 -4.07 -19.77 3.73
C PRO A 199 -4.71 -19.11 2.49
N PRO A 200 -4.28 -17.90 2.08
CA PRO A 200 -4.84 -17.19 0.91
C PRO A 200 -4.92 -18.03 -0.37
N LYS A 201 -3.97 -18.97 -0.53
CA LYS A 201 -3.93 -19.95 -1.61
C LYS A 201 -5.15 -20.88 -1.68
N TYR A 202 -5.80 -21.17 -0.55
CA TYR A 202 -6.95 -22.09 -0.45
C TYR A 202 -8.25 -21.38 -0.01
N ASP A 203 -8.18 -20.09 0.28
CA ASP A 203 -9.33 -19.30 0.72
C ASP A 203 -10.20 -18.87 -0.48
N PRO A 204 -11.48 -19.28 -0.56
CA PRO A 204 -12.37 -18.86 -1.63
C PRO A 204 -12.63 -17.35 -1.63
N ASN A 205 -12.39 -16.62 -0.55
CA ASN A 205 -12.51 -15.16 -0.51
C ASN A 205 -11.18 -14.46 -0.80
N SER A 206 -10.22 -15.15 -1.42
CA SER A 206 -8.90 -14.62 -1.76
C SER A 206 -8.49 -14.92 -3.20
N VAL A 207 -7.89 -13.94 -3.86
CA VAL A 207 -7.15 -14.12 -5.12
C VAL A 207 -5.67 -14.17 -4.78
N GLU A 208 -4.96 -15.21 -5.22
CA GLU A 208 -3.51 -15.32 -5.05
C GLU A 208 -2.79 -14.53 -6.15
N LEU A 209 -1.68 -13.88 -5.82
CA LEU A 209 -0.86 -13.06 -6.71
C LEU A 209 0.54 -13.65 -6.83
N TRP A 210 1.12 -13.63 -8.02
CA TRP A 210 2.40 -14.31 -8.31
C TRP A 210 3.51 -13.36 -8.80
N GLY A 211 3.32 -12.05 -8.64
CA GLY A 211 4.28 -11.02 -9.02
C GLY A 211 4.22 -10.63 -10.50
N PHE A 212 3.09 -10.87 -11.17
CA PHE A 212 2.95 -10.45 -12.56
C PHE A 212 2.61 -8.97 -12.70
N LYS A 213 2.83 -8.43 -13.90
CA LYS A 213 2.63 -7.00 -14.21
C LYS A 213 1.24 -6.44 -13.84
N LYS A 214 0.21 -7.29 -13.80
CA LYS A 214 -1.17 -6.90 -13.49
C LYS A 214 -1.51 -6.99 -12.00
N ASP A 215 -0.70 -7.67 -11.19
CA ASP A 215 -0.98 -7.89 -9.77
C ASP A 215 -1.18 -6.61 -8.96
N PRO A 216 -0.44 -5.51 -9.22
CA PRO A 216 -0.70 -4.24 -8.56
C PRO A 216 -2.11 -3.70 -8.81
N LEU A 217 -2.80 -4.06 -9.91
CA LEU A 217 -4.18 -3.62 -10.14
C LEU A 217 -5.16 -4.13 -9.08
N MET A 218 -4.83 -5.22 -8.38
CA MET A 218 -5.64 -5.72 -7.26
C MET A 218 -5.65 -4.75 -6.08
N ALA A 219 -4.62 -3.91 -5.94
CA ALA A 219 -4.64 -2.84 -4.93
C ALA A 219 -5.72 -1.79 -5.22
N LEU A 220 -6.09 -1.56 -6.49
CA LEU A 220 -7.19 -0.65 -6.83
C LEU A 220 -8.54 -1.23 -6.40
N VAL A 221 -8.74 -2.54 -6.58
CA VAL A 221 -9.94 -3.23 -6.08
C VAL A 221 -9.99 -3.15 -4.55
N ALA A 222 -8.87 -3.42 -3.88
CA ALA A 222 -8.76 -3.30 -2.44
C ALA A 222 -9.12 -1.89 -1.95
N ALA A 223 -8.54 -0.86 -2.56
CA ALA A 223 -8.80 0.54 -2.21
C ALA A 223 -10.25 0.95 -2.48
N ALA A 224 -10.86 0.48 -3.57
CA ALA A 224 -12.25 0.80 -3.90
C ALA A 224 -13.23 0.19 -2.87
N VAL A 225 -12.96 -1.03 -2.41
CA VAL A 225 -13.72 -1.67 -1.33
C VAL A 225 -13.46 -0.98 -0.01
N GLN A 226 -12.19 -0.71 0.32
CA GLN A 226 -11.78 -0.04 1.56
C GLN A 226 -12.46 1.34 1.73
N ALA A 227 -12.59 2.11 0.65
CA ALA A 227 -13.27 3.41 0.66
C ALA A 227 -14.77 3.34 1.05
N ARG A 228 -15.37 2.15 1.04
CA ARG A 228 -16.79 1.90 1.38
C ARG A 228 -16.96 1.11 2.67
N LEU A 229 -15.87 0.68 3.30
CA LEU A 229 -15.88 0.15 4.65
C LEU A 229 -15.85 1.31 5.66
N PRO A 230 -16.32 1.10 6.90
CA PRO A 230 -16.14 2.08 7.96
C PRO A 230 -14.68 2.50 8.12
N HIS A 231 -14.44 3.79 8.31
CA HIS A 231 -13.08 4.29 8.46
C HIS A 231 -12.42 3.67 9.72
N PRO A 232 -11.22 3.09 9.62
CA PRO A 232 -10.57 2.40 10.74
C PRO A 232 -10.38 3.27 11.98
N ALA A 233 -10.04 4.54 11.79
CA ALA A 233 -9.89 5.49 12.90
C ALA A 233 -11.24 6.05 13.42
N ALA A 234 -12.35 5.87 12.72
CA ALA A 234 -13.67 6.28 13.22
C ALA A 234 -14.11 5.39 14.39
N ALA A 235 -13.82 4.09 14.34
CA ALA A 235 -14.10 3.17 15.45
C ALA A 235 -13.31 3.50 16.73
N ALA A 236 -12.13 4.13 16.60
CA ALA A 236 -11.32 4.57 17.74
C ALA A 236 -11.81 5.90 18.34
N ALA A 237 -12.52 6.74 17.57
CA ALA A 237 -13.06 8.01 18.04
C ALA A 237 -14.31 7.87 18.92
N ASP A 238 -15.06 6.78 18.74
CA ASP A 238 -16.26 6.45 19.54
C ASP A 238 -15.95 5.65 20.82
N ALA A 239 -14.68 5.32 21.08
CA ALA A 239 -14.27 4.72 22.35
C ALA A 239 -14.14 5.82 23.42
N PRO A 240 -14.80 5.71 24.59
CA PRO A 240 -14.57 6.65 25.68
C PRO A 240 -13.08 6.64 26.04
N ALA A 241 -12.48 7.83 26.07
CA ALA A 241 -11.08 8.01 26.42
C ALA A 241 -10.78 7.28 27.74
N PRO A 242 -9.85 6.29 27.76
CA PRO A 242 -9.39 5.77 29.03
C PRO A 242 -8.63 6.88 29.76
N ASP A 243 -8.96 7.06 31.04
CA ASP A 243 -8.28 7.99 31.94
C ASP A 243 -6.76 7.87 31.81
N ALA A 244 -6.11 9.04 31.72
CA ALA A 244 -4.69 9.20 31.50
C ALA A 244 -3.86 8.42 32.53
N ALA A 245 -3.24 7.32 32.07
CA ALA A 245 -2.07 6.74 32.72
C ALA A 245 -0.79 7.44 32.20
N PRO A 246 0.25 7.64 33.04
CA PRO A 246 1.41 8.43 32.67
C PRO A 246 2.24 7.79 31.54
N PRO A 247 2.97 8.60 30.75
CA PRO A 247 3.58 8.17 29.50
C PRO A 247 4.72 7.17 29.74
N ALA A 248 4.55 5.96 29.21
CA ALA A 248 5.67 5.06 28.97
C ALA A 248 6.52 5.63 27.83
N GLN A 249 7.78 5.88 28.12
CA GLN A 249 8.79 6.36 27.17
C GLN A 249 8.88 5.41 25.97
N ALA A 250 8.59 5.92 24.78
CA ALA A 250 8.90 5.24 23.54
C ALA A 250 10.41 5.33 23.29
N ALA A 251 11.07 4.16 23.27
CA ALA A 251 12.46 4.01 22.91
C ALA A 251 12.65 4.18 21.37
N PRO A 252 13.84 4.61 20.91
CA PRO A 252 14.10 4.94 19.52
C PRO A 252 14.18 3.68 18.64
N ALA A 253 13.37 3.65 17.59
CA ALA A 253 13.38 2.61 16.56
C ALA A 253 14.56 2.79 15.61
N THR A 254 15.71 2.19 15.95
CA THR A 254 16.78 1.82 15.00
C THR A 254 17.75 0.77 15.55
N GLU A 255 17.74 0.43 16.85
CA GLU A 255 18.56 -0.65 17.44
C GLU A 255 17.84 -2.02 17.48
N ASP A 256 16.50 -2.02 17.49
CA ASP A 256 15.68 -3.24 17.62
C ASP A 256 15.84 -4.26 16.47
N ASP A 257 16.19 -3.80 15.26
CA ASP A 257 16.33 -4.70 14.10
C ASP A 257 17.62 -5.53 14.22
N HIS A 258 18.70 -4.97 14.79
CA HIS A 258 19.95 -5.68 15.02
C HIS A 258 19.81 -6.70 16.17
N ASP A 259 19.13 -6.32 17.25
CA ASP A 259 18.87 -7.21 18.39
C ASP A 259 17.89 -8.34 18.04
N ALA A 260 16.90 -8.06 17.18
CA ALA A 260 16.02 -9.08 16.62
C ALA A 260 16.78 -10.07 15.74
N LEU A 261 17.72 -9.60 14.91
CA LEU A 261 18.58 -10.47 14.07
C LEU A 261 19.53 -11.31 14.93
N LEU A 262 20.11 -10.75 15.99
CA LEU A 262 20.95 -11.49 16.94
C LEU A 262 20.16 -12.55 17.72
N ARG A 263 18.90 -12.26 18.09
CA ARG A 263 17.99 -13.23 18.71
C ARG A 263 17.67 -14.38 17.75
N ARG A 264 17.38 -14.06 16.48
CA ARG A 264 17.13 -15.05 15.41
C ARG A 264 18.32 -15.99 15.18
N LEU A 265 19.54 -15.47 15.26
CA LEU A 265 20.77 -16.28 15.15
C LEU A 265 20.96 -17.23 16.34
N ARG A 266 20.57 -16.83 17.56
CA ARG A 266 20.61 -17.70 18.75
C ARG A 266 19.61 -18.84 18.63
N GLU A 267 18.37 -18.55 18.21
CA GLU A 267 17.32 -19.55 17.99
C GLU A 267 17.70 -20.56 16.90
N LEU A 268 18.29 -20.10 15.78
CA LEU A 268 18.82 -20.98 14.74
C LEU A 268 19.90 -21.94 15.26
N GLY A 269 20.78 -21.45 16.13
CA GLY A 269 21.81 -22.27 16.77
C GLY A 269 21.24 -23.29 17.76
N GLU A 270 20.12 -22.98 18.43
CA GLU A 270 19.42 -23.93 19.30
C GLU A 270 18.72 -25.03 18.51
N LEU A 271 18.06 -24.67 17.40
CA LEU A 271 17.39 -25.64 16.52
C LEU A 271 18.40 -26.63 15.89
N HIS A 272 19.58 -26.15 15.49
CA HIS A 272 20.67 -27.01 15.01
C HIS A 272 21.21 -27.93 16.11
N ARG A 273 21.48 -27.40 17.32
CA ARG A 273 21.93 -28.22 18.46
C ARG A 273 20.89 -29.26 18.92
N SER A 274 19.60 -28.98 18.71
CA SER A 274 18.51 -29.91 19.00
C SER A 274 18.29 -30.97 17.90
N GLY A 275 19.06 -30.92 16.80
CA GLY A 275 18.97 -31.87 15.69
C GLY A 275 17.75 -31.68 14.79
N VAL A 276 17.02 -30.57 14.93
CA VAL A 276 15.84 -30.23 14.12
C VAL A 276 16.24 -29.74 12.74
N LEU A 277 17.41 -29.12 12.61
CA LEU A 277 17.97 -28.66 11.34
C LEU A 277 19.21 -29.48 10.99
N THR A 278 19.29 -29.89 9.73
CA THR A 278 20.52 -30.47 9.17
C THR A 278 21.60 -29.40 8.99
N ASP A 279 22.87 -29.82 8.85
CA ASP A 279 24.00 -28.89 8.67
C ASP A 279 23.84 -28.00 7.43
N GLU A 280 23.26 -28.55 6.35
CA GLU A 280 23.02 -27.84 5.09
C GLU A 280 21.91 -26.78 5.24
N GLU A 281 20.81 -27.12 5.93
CA GLU A 281 19.70 -26.20 6.20
C GLU A 281 20.10 -25.08 7.15
N PHE A 282 20.92 -25.39 8.16
CA PHE A 282 21.47 -24.40 9.08
C PHE A 282 22.41 -23.42 8.35
N ALA A 283 23.27 -23.91 7.47
CA ALA A 283 24.18 -23.05 6.69
C ALA A 283 23.42 -22.07 5.79
N LEU A 284 22.37 -22.54 5.11
CA LEU A 284 21.51 -21.71 4.26
C LEU A 284 20.74 -20.65 5.06
N ALA A 285 20.13 -21.04 6.18
CA ALA A 285 19.37 -20.12 7.02
C ALA A 285 20.26 -19.07 7.69
N LYS A 286 21.46 -19.46 8.15
CA LYS A 286 22.45 -18.53 8.70
C LYS A 286 22.93 -17.53 7.65
N GLN A 287 23.17 -17.96 6.41
CA GLN A 287 23.59 -17.08 5.33
C GLN A 287 22.50 -16.07 4.94
N ALA A 288 21.23 -16.48 4.97
CA ALA A 288 20.10 -15.59 4.71
C ALA A 288 19.94 -14.50 5.78
N VAL A 289 20.16 -14.84 7.07
CA VAL A 289 20.11 -13.87 8.17
C VAL A 289 21.30 -12.89 8.11
N LEU A 290 22.51 -13.39 7.84
CA LEU A 290 23.71 -12.55 7.74
C LEU A 290 23.67 -11.58 6.53
N LYS A 291 23.07 -11.98 5.41
CA LYS A 291 22.85 -11.09 4.26
C LYS A 291 21.93 -9.90 4.57
N ARG A 292 21.11 -10.01 5.62
CA ARG A 292 20.19 -8.97 6.07
C ARG A 292 20.85 -7.97 7.03
N MET A 293 22.09 -8.25 7.45
CA MET A 293 22.93 -7.36 8.28
C MET A 293 23.92 -6.52 7.46
N GLN A 294 24.03 -6.75 6.15
CA GLN A 294 24.90 -6.01 5.20
C GLN A 294 24.09 -5.00 4.39
#